data_AF-A4TU24-F1
#
_entry.id   AF-A4TU24-F1
#
_cell.length_a   1.000
_cell.length_b   1.000
_cell.length_c   1.000
_cell.angle_alpha   90.00
_cell.angle_beta   90.00
_cell.angle_gamma   90.00
#
_symmetry.space_group_name_H-M   'P 1'
#
loop_
_entity.id
_entity.type
_entity.pdbx_description
1 polymer ?
#
loop_
_entity_poly.entity_id
_entity_poly.type
_entity_poly.pdbx_seq_one_letter_code
_entity_poly.pdbx_strand_id
1 'polypeptide(L)'
;MAFAAFMGLMWLSTVPPTSGLIAPVFGPRYLGMLFGLVFFTHQVGSFLGSWLGGIIYDATLSYDVMWMGTAILGVVAAILHLPINDRSLRAAQPA
;
A
#
# COMPACT_ATOMS: atom_id res chain seq x y z
N MET A 1 -13.98 15.93 10.10
CA MET A 1 -13.96 14.83 11.09
C MET A 1 -14.04 13.45 10.46
N ALA A 2 -15.05 13.16 9.61
CA ALA A 2 -15.13 11.88 8.92
C ALA A 2 -13.84 11.50 8.16
N PHE A 3 -13.30 12.41 7.34
CA PHE A 3 -12.03 12.18 6.63
C PHE A 3 -10.88 11.80 7.57
N ALA A 4 -10.66 12.57 8.64
CA ALA A 4 -9.58 12.30 9.59
C ALA A 4 -9.77 10.95 10.31
N ALA A 5 -11.02 10.58 10.63
CA ALA A 5 -11.31 9.27 11.23
C ALA A 5 -11.01 8.12 10.26
N PHE A 6 -11.45 8.22 8.99
CA PHE A 6 -11.13 7.22 7.96
C PHE A 6 -9.64 7.12 7.70
N MET A 7 -8.95 8.25 7.53
CA MET A 7 -7.51 8.26 7.36
C MET A 7 -6.80 7.66 8.58
N GLY A 8 -7.22 8.00 9.80
CA GLY A 8 -6.65 7.42 11.02
C GLY A 8 -6.77 5.89 11.10
N LEU A 9 -7.90 5.34 10.66
CA LEU A 9 -8.12 3.89 10.60
C LEU A 9 -7.33 3.22 9.45
N MET A 10 -7.19 3.91 8.31
CA MET A 10 -6.63 3.32 7.09
C MET A 10 -5.13 3.56 6.89
N TRP A 11 -4.55 4.54 7.58
CA TRP A 11 -3.18 5.05 7.36
C TRP A 11 -2.12 3.95 7.37
N LEU A 12 -2.23 2.98 8.29
CA LEU A 12 -1.31 1.83 8.40
C LEU A 12 -1.95 0.49 8.01
N SER A 13 -3.09 0.50 7.32
CA SER A 13 -3.89 -0.73 7.10
C SER A 13 -3.17 -1.83 6.30
N THR A 14 -2.15 -1.50 5.50
CA THR A 14 -1.44 -2.46 4.65
C THR A 14 -0.03 -2.82 5.16
N VAL A 15 0.60 -1.96 5.96
CA VAL A 15 2.01 -2.12 6.35
C VAL A 15 2.22 -3.33 7.29
N PRO A 16 1.54 -3.44 8.45
CA PRO A 16 1.70 -4.59 9.35
C PRO A 16 1.28 -5.93 8.71
N PRO A 17 0.15 -6.03 7.96
CA PRO A 17 -0.20 -7.27 7.29
C PRO A 17 0.84 -7.70 6.25
N THR A 18 1.36 -6.78 5.45
CA THR A 18 2.36 -7.10 4.42
C THR A 18 3.67 -7.58 5.06
N SER A 19 4.18 -6.85 6.06
CA SER A 19 5.43 -7.25 6.74
C SER A 19 5.29 -8.55 7.53
N GLY A 20 4.12 -8.78 8.15
CA GLY A 20 3.80 -10.00 8.89
C GLY A 20 3.73 -11.25 8.01
N LEU A 21 3.43 -11.13 6.72
CA LEU A 21 3.34 -12.26 5.79
C LEU A 21 4.68 -12.66 5.16
N ILE A 22 5.68 -11.77 5.11
CA ILE A 22 6.94 -12.06 4.39
C ILE A 22 7.65 -13.29 4.97
N ALA A 23 7.86 -13.32 6.30
CA ALA A 23 8.60 -14.42 6.93
C ALA A 23 7.85 -15.77 6.88
N PRO A 24 6.54 -15.84 7.14
CA PRO A 24 5.77 -17.09 6.99
C PRO A 24 5.69 -17.62 5.55
N VAL A 25 5.60 -16.73 4.55
CA VAL A 25 5.44 -17.14 3.13
C VAL A 25 6.80 -17.49 2.49
N PHE A 26 7.82 -16.67 2.71
CA PHE A 26 9.10 -16.75 1.99
C PHE A 26 10.29 -17.17 2.86
N GLY A 27 10.06 -17.35 4.16
CA GLY A 27 11.11 -17.63 5.14
C GLY A 27 11.90 -16.38 5.57
N PRO A 28 12.59 -16.44 6.72
CA PRO A 28 13.31 -15.29 7.28
C PRO A 28 14.53 -14.86 6.44
N ARG A 29 15.08 -15.76 5.61
CA ARG A 29 16.26 -15.51 4.78
C ARG A 29 16.08 -14.32 3.82
N TYR A 30 14.87 -14.16 3.27
CA TYR A 30 14.58 -13.11 2.29
C TYR A 30 13.86 -11.90 2.88
N LEU A 31 13.66 -11.88 4.21
CA LEU A 31 12.87 -10.85 4.88
C LEU A 31 13.37 -9.44 4.58
N GLY A 32 14.68 -9.19 4.74
CA GLY A 32 15.28 -7.89 4.49
C GLY A 32 15.18 -7.45 3.01
N MET A 33 15.39 -8.38 2.07
CA MET A 33 15.31 -8.08 0.64
C MET A 33 13.89 -7.75 0.20
N LEU A 34 12.91 -8.59 0.57
CA LEU A 34 11.51 -8.41 0.19
C LEU A 34 10.91 -7.17 0.85
N PHE A 35 11.20 -6.93 2.13
CA PHE A 35 10.78 -5.71 2.80
C PHE A 35 11.45 -4.46 2.20
N GLY A 36 12.74 -4.55 1.88
CA GLY A 36 13.47 -3.48 1.19
C GLY A 36 12.88 -3.17 -0.19
N LEU A 37 12.47 -4.17 -0.95
CA LEU A 37 11.80 -3.99 -2.24
C LEU A 37 10.43 -3.30 -2.07
N VAL A 38 9.62 -3.75 -1.11
CA VAL A 38 8.33 -3.10 -0.78
C VAL A 38 8.56 -1.64 -0.41
N PHE A 39 9.52 -1.36 0.47
CA PHE A 39 9.84 0.00 0.88
C PHE A 39 10.32 0.85 -0.31
N PHE A 40 11.22 0.33 -1.14
CA PHE A 40 11.70 1.02 -2.33
C PHE A 40 10.56 1.39 -3.28
N THR A 41 9.69 0.43 -3.61
CA THR A 41 8.53 0.68 -4.49
C THR A 41 7.56 1.71 -3.89
N HIS A 42 7.38 1.71 -2.56
CA HIS A 42 6.61 2.73 -1.85
C HIS A 42 7.24 4.13 -2.00
N GLN A 43 8.56 4.26 -1.90
CA GLN A 43 9.24 5.55 -2.09
C GLN A 43 9.12 6.05 -3.53
N VAL A 44 9.24 5.16 -4.51
CA VAL A 44 8.99 5.50 -5.92
C VAL A 44 7.55 6.00 -6.11
N GLY A 45 6.56 5.30 -5.56
CA GLY A 45 5.16 5.73 -5.60
C GLY A 45 4.93 7.08 -4.92
N SER A 46 5.56 7.31 -3.76
CA SER A 46 5.46 8.58 -3.02
C SER A 46 6.05 9.75 -3.80
N PHE A 47 7.22 9.53 -4.43
CA PHE A 47 7.84 10.50 -5.33
C PHE A 47 6.92 10.81 -6.51
N LEU A 48 6.48 9.78 -7.25
CA LEU A 48 5.62 9.98 -8.42
C LEU A 48 4.30 10.66 -8.04
N GLY A 49 3.67 10.27 -6.93
CA GLY A 49 2.41 10.85 -6.47
C GLY A 49 2.52 12.34 -6.15
N SER A 50 3.56 12.73 -5.40
CA SER A 50 3.80 14.13 -5.04
C SER A 50 4.26 14.98 -6.24
N TRP A 51 5.13 14.43 -7.09
CA TRP A 51 5.64 15.12 -8.28
C TRP A 51 4.55 15.34 -9.33
N LEU A 52 3.78 14.29 -9.66
CA LEU A 52 2.64 14.40 -10.57
C LEU A 52 1.55 15.30 -10.00
N GLY A 53 1.31 15.25 -8.69
CA GLY A 53 0.38 16.17 -8.02
C GLY A 53 0.75 17.63 -8.24
N GLY A 54 2.05 17.97 -8.12
CA GLY A 54 2.55 19.32 -8.42
C GLY A 54 2.33 19.72 -9.87
N ILE A 55 2.74 18.87 -10.82
CA ILE A 55 2.56 19.13 -12.27
C ILE A 55 1.09 19.33 -12.62
N ILE A 56 0.20 18.47 -12.12
CA ILE A 56 -1.24 18.54 -12.40
C ILE A 56 -1.81 19.84 -11.84
N TYR A 57 -1.43 20.23 -10.62
CA TYR A 57 -1.91 21.46 -10.02
C TYR A 57 -1.39 22.69 -10.76
N ASP A 58 -0.12 22.73 -11.16
CA ASP A 58 0.43 23.84 -11.94
C ASP A 58 -0.28 24.01 -13.29
N ALA A 59 -0.72 22.91 -13.92
CA ALA A 59 -1.39 22.92 -15.19
C ALA A 59 -2.91 23.19 -15.11
N THR A 60 -3.57 22.76 -14.04
CA THR A 60 -5.05 22.74 -13.95
C THR A 60 -5.62 23.58 -12.81
N LEU A 61 -4.76 24.04 -11.89
CA LEU A 61 -5.11 24.67 -10.61
C LEU A 61 -6.09 23.83 -9.77
N SER A 62 -6.13 22.51 -9.99
CA SER A 62 -6.98 21.57 -9.28
C SER A 62 -6.23 20.27 -8.97
N TYR A 63 -6.66 19.58 -7.92
CA TYR A 63 -6.21 18.23 -7.58
C TYR A 63 -7.20 17.14 -7.97
N ASP A 64 -8.34 17.47 -8.58
CA ASP A 64 -9.42 16.50 -8.84
C ASP A 64 -8.95 15.29 -9.66
N VAL A 65 -8.10 15.53 -10.66
CA VAL A 65 -7.49 14.46 -11.46
C VAL A 65 -6.62 13.56 -10.60
N MET A 66 -5.85 14.14 -9.67
CA MET A 66 -5.00 13.38 -8.76
C MET A 66 -5.83 12.57 -7.74
N TRP A 67 -6.92 13.15 -7.22
CA TRP A 67 -7.85 12.45 -6.34
C TRP A 67 -8.52 11.26 -7.02
N MET A 68 -8.98 11.44 -8.25
CA MET A 68 -9.58 10.35 -9.01
C MET A 68 -8.55 9.27 -9.37
N GLY A 69 -7.33 9.67 -9.75
CA GLY A 69 -6.23 8.74 -10.02
C GLY A 69 -5.85 7.90 -8.79
N THR A 70 -5.74 8.51 -7.62
CA THR A 70 -5.45 7.79 -6.36
C THR A 70 -6.58 6.85 -5.97
N ALA A 71 -7.84 7.25 -6.15
CA ALA A 71 -9.00 6.37 -5.91
C ALA A 71 -8.98 5.14 -6.83
N ILE A 72 -8.73 5.31 -8.13
CA ILE A 72 -8.64 4.20 -9.10
C ILE A 72 -7.49 3.25 -8.72
N LEU A 73 -6.31 3.79 -8.41
CA LEU A 73 -5.18 2.97 -7.96
C LEU A 73 -5.49 2.18 -6.69
N GLY A 74 -6.22 2.77 -5.75
CA GLY A 74 -6.68 2.09 -4.54
C GLY A 74 -7.62 0.91 -4.84
N VAL A 75 -8.55 1.08 -5.76
CA VAL A 75 -9.45 0.00 -6.21
C VAL A 75 -8.68 -1.11 -6.92
N VAL A 76 -7.77 -0.76 -7.83
CA VAL A 76 -6.90 -1.72 -8.52
C VAL A 76 -6.06 -2.50 -7.51
N ALA A 77 -5.46 -1.81 -6.54
CA ALA A 77 -4.72 -2.46 -5.46
C ALA A 77 -5.62 -3.44 -4.70
N ALA A 78 -6.83 -3.03 -4.28
CA ALA A 78 -7.76 -3.92 -3.58
C ALA A 78 -8.07 -5.18 -4.40
N ILE A 79 -8.37 -5.05 -5.70
CA ILE A 79 -8.63 -6.18 -6.61
C ILE A 79 -7.43 -7.12 -6.70
N LEU A 80 -6.22 -6.58 -6.85
CA LEU A 80 -4.98 -7.38 -6.92
C LEU A 80 -4.69 -8.16 -5.64
N HIS A 81 -5.21 -7.71 -4.49
CA HIS A 81 -5.04 -8.40 -3.22
C HIS A 81 -6.12 -9.47 -2.95
N LEU A 82 -7.28 -9.45 -3.62
CA LEU A 82 -8.36 -10.43 -3.41
C LEU A 82 -7.94 -11.90 -3.55
N PRO A 83 -7.05 -12.29 -4.48
CA PRO A 83 -6.62 -13.69 -4.63
C PRO A 83 -5.66 -14.18 -3.54
N ILE A 84 -5.14 -13.30 -2.68
CA ILE A 84 -4.18 -13.68 -1.64
C ILE A 84 -4.89 -14.54 -0.58
N ASN A 85 -4.48 -15.81 -0.48
CA ASN A 85 -5.00 -16.75 0.50
C ASN A 85 -3.91 -17.14 1.51
N ASP A 86 -3.96 -16.53 2.69
CA ASP A 86 -3.05 -16.74 3.82
C ASP A 86 -3.62 -17.72 4.87
N ARG A 87 -4.76 -18.37 4.60
CA ARG A 87 -5.45 -19.23 5.58
C ARG A 87 -4.62 -20.42 6.06
N SER A 88 -3.84 -21.04 5.17
CA SER A 88 -2.94 -22.15 5.52
C SER A 88 -1.77 -21.72 6.41
N LEU A 89 -1.36 -20.46 6.32
CA LEU A 89 -0.25 -19.89 7.09
C LEU A 89 -0.71 -19.45 8.48
N ARG A 90 -1.91 -18.87 8.59
CA ARG A 90 -2.52 -18.53 9.89
C ARG A 90 -2.80 -19.76 10.75
N ALA A 91 -3.19 -20.87 10.15
CA ALA A 91 -3.42 -22.13 10.87
C ALA A 91 -2.13 -22.77 11.41
N ALA A 92 -0.97 -22.44 10.83
CA ALA A 92 0.33 -22.98 11.21
C ALA A 92 1.08 -22.12 12.26
N GLN A 93 0.61 -20.91 12.55
CA GLN A 93 1.19 -20.03 13.57
C GLN A 93 0.59 -20.36 14.96
N PRO A 94 1.41 -20.79 15.96
CA PRO A 94 0.91 -20.98 17.32
C PRO A 94 0.50 -19.63 17.95
N ALA A 95 -0.54 -19.68 18.77
CA ALA A 95 -1.18 -18.53 19.43
C ALA A 95 -0.27 -17.81 20.43
#